data_AF-A0A962UUN1-F1
#
_entry.id   AF-A0A962UUN1-F1
#
_cell.length_a   1.000
_cell.length_b   1.000
_cell.length_c   1.000
_cell.angle_alpha   90.00
_cell.angle_beta   90.00
_cell.angle_gamma   90.00
#
_symmetry.space_group_name_H-M   'P 1'
#
loop_
_entity.id
_entity.type
_entity.pdbx_description
1 polymer ?
#
loop_
_entity_poly.entity_id
_entity_poly.type
_entity_poly.pdbx_seq_one_letter_code
_entity_poly.pdbx_strand_id
1 'polypeptide(L)'
;GASVWQLNREREIGLLQAGKAQFISAARVLIAGGAQERPFPIPGWTLPGVMSAGAGQILLKGGALKPAQAVVLAGCGPLLYLLAWQYLQAGVRIAALLDTTPRANYRAAAPLLPGALGLPGYLRKGLTMLR
;
A
#
# COMPACT_ATOMS: atom_id res chain seq x y z
N GLY A 1 -7.86 21.69 -6.84
CA GLY A 1 -8.34 20.85 -5.73
C GLY A 1 -8.44 21.68 -4.47
N ALA A 2 -9.08 21.14 -3.42
CA ALA A 2 -9.08 21.74 -2.09
C ALA A 2 -8.35 20.78 -1.12
N SER A 3 -7.50 21.33 -0.26
CA SER A 3 -6.84 20.57 0.81
C SER A 3 -7.58 20.80 2.12
N VAL A 4 -7.98 19.74 2.79
CA VAL A 4 -8.65 19.82 4.11
C VAL A 4 -7.62 19.52 5.18
N TRP A 5 -7.48 20.41 6.18
CA TRP A 5 -6.53 20.22 7.29
C TRP A 5 -7.22 20.01 8.64
N GLN A 6 -8.52 20.30 8.75
CA GLN A 6 -9.25 20.25 10.01
C GLN A 6 -10.72 19.90 9.82
N LEU A 7 -11.24 19.12 10.77
CA LEU A 7 -12.66 18.89 11.03
C LEU A 7 -12.84 18.90 12.56
N ASN A 8 -13.64 19.83 13.09
CA ASN A 8 -13.93 19.90 14.53
C ASN A 8 -15.25 19.18 14.89
N ARG A 9 -15.60 19.18 16.17
CA ARG A 9 -16.82 18.53 16.69
C ARG A 9 -18.09 19.24 16.24
N GLU A 10 -17.98 20.52 15.92
CA GLU A 10 -19.05 21.40 15.44
C GLU A 10 -19.35 21.19 13.94
N ARG A 11 -18.59 20.31 13.26
CA ARG A 11 -18.62 20.07 11.80
C ARG A 11 -18.19 21.27 10.97
N GLU A 12 -17.33 22.10 11.54
CA GLU A 12 -16.59 23.11 10.82
C GLU A 12 -15.35 22.46 10.18
N ILE A 13 -15.15 22.76 8.90
CA ILE A 13 -14.12 22.17 8.05
C ILE A 13 -13.19 23.28 7.60
N GLY A 14 -11.92 23.19 8.00
CA GLY A 14 -10.87 24.09 7.52
C GLY A 14 -10.32 23.58 6.19
N LEU A 15 -10.44 24.38 5.13
CA LEU A 15 -9.97 24.02 3.79
C LEU A 15 -9.20 25.13 3.07
N LEU A 16 -8.19 24.72 2.31
CA LEU A 16 -7.33 25.56 1.48
C LEU A 16 -7.77 25.35 0.05
N GLN A 17 -8.35 26.38 -0.56
CA GLN A 17 -8.81 26.33 -1.94
C GLN A 17 -8.30 27.56 -2.68
N ALA A 18 -7.61 27.34 -3.81
CA ALA A 18 -7.01 28.42 -4.61
C ALA A 18 -6.16 29.40 -3.78
N GLY A 19 -5.35 28.88 -2.84
CA GLY A 19 -4.48 29.68 -1.97
C GLY A 19 -5.20 30.44 -0.84
N LYS A 20 -6.53 30.30 -0.71
CA LYS A 20 -7.31 30.93 0.35
C LYS A 20 -7.73 29.92 1.39
N ALA A 21 -7.42 30.22 2.65
CA ALA A 21 -7.90 29.48 3.80
C ALA A 21 -9.32 29.93 4.15
N GLN A 22 -10.23 28.98 4.33
CA GLN A 22 -11.61 29.26 4.73
C GLN A 22 -12.17 28.12 5.59
N PHE A 23 -13.22 28.45 6.34
CA PHE A 23 -14.01 27.50 7.11
C PHE A 23 -15.39 27.37 6.50
N ILE A 24 -15.87 26.13 6.37
CA ILE A 24 -17.23 25.82 5.96
C ILE A 24 -17.90 24.94 7.01
N SER A 25 -19.22 25.00 7.10
CA SER A 25 -20.01 24.09 7.95
C SER A 25 -20.83 23.15 7.08
N ALA A 26 -20.95 21.89 7.51
CA ALA A 26 -21.76 20.89 6.81
C ALA A 26 -22.66 20.12 7.77
N ALA A 27 -23.89 19.79 7.33
CA ALA A 27 -24.82 18.99 8.14
C ALA A 27 -24.32 17.56 8.36
N ARG A 28 -23.57 17.00 7.41
CA ARG A 28 -22.97 15.67 7.46
C ARG A 28 -21.60 15.71 6.77
N VAL A 29 -20.65 14.93 7.28
CA VAL A 29 -19.29 14.84 6.73
C VAL A 29 -18.94 13.38 6.54
N LEU A 30 -18.53 13.01 5.32
CA LEU A 30 -17.97 11.70 5.00
C LEU A 30 -16.45 11.82 4.90
N ILE A 31 -15.73 11.09 5.73
CA ILE A 31 -14.27 11.05 5.70
C ILE A 31 -13.83 9.90 4.80
N ALA A 32 -13.24 10.24 3.65
CA ALA A 32 -12.75 9.28 2.66
C ALA A 32 -11.27 9.57 2.28
N GLY A 33 -10.45 9.96 3.24
CA GLY A 33 -9.04 10.35 3.04
C GLY A 33 -8.09 9.19 2.67
N GLY A 34 -8.59 7.96 2.61
CA GLY A 34 -7.79 6.78 2.32
C GLY A 34 -6.92 6.34 3.50
N ALA A 35 -5.82 5.66 3.19
CA ALA A 35 -4.83 5.18 4.15
C ALA A 35 -3.42 5.55 3.69
N GLN A 36 -2.52 5.71 4.65
CA GLN A 36 -1.10 5.94 4.42
C GLN A 36 -0.28 4.74 4.87
N GLU A 37 0.78 4.43 4.14
CA GLU A 37 1.76 3.44 4.59
C GLU A 37 2.47 3.95 5.85
N ARG A 38 2.75 3.03 6.77
CA ARG A 38 3.54 3.34 7.96
C ARG A 38 4.99 2.90 7.72
N PRO A 39 5.97 3.84 7.69
CA PRO A 39 7.36 3.45 7.58
C PRO A 39 7.80 2.67 8.84
N PHE A 40 8.80 1.79 8.66
CA PHE A 40 9.37 0.99 9.73
C PHE A 40 10.79 1.49 10.05
N PRO A 41 11.00 2.18 11.19
CA PRO A 41 12.27 2.85 11.48
C PRO A 41 13.33 1.84 11.94
N ILE A 42 14.10 1.33 10.99
CA ILE A 42 15.27 0.46 11.21
C ILE A 42 16.54 1.13 10.66
N PRO A 43 17.74 0.83 11.19
CA PRO A 43 18.98 1.38 10.62
C PRO A 43 19.03 1.25 9.09
N GLY A 44 19.27 2.38 8.41
CA GLY A 44 19.31 2.44 6.95
C GLY A 44 17.97 2.75 6.25
N TRP A 45 16.83 2.84 6.98
CA TRP A 45 15.51 3.05 6.36
C TRP A 45 15.32 4.38 5.61
N THR A 46 16.22 5.34 5.82
CA THR A 46 16.22 6.66 5.14
C THR A 46 17.27 6.77 4.03
N LEU A 47 18.02 5.70 3.74
CA LEU A 47 19.06 5.73 2.71
C LEU A 47 18.45 5.88 1.31
N PRO A 48 19.17 6.51 0.36
CA PRO A 48 18.74 6.58 -1.03
C PRO A 48 18.40 5.21 -1.60
N GLY A 49 17.28 5.11 -2.29
CA GLY A 49 16.74 3.86 -2.83
C GLY A 49 15.78 3.12 -1.92
N VAL A 50 15.73 3.46 -0.62
CA VAL A 50 14.68 2.97 0.29
C VAL A 50 13.42 3.82 0.13
N MET A 51 12.29 3.17 -0.07
CA MET A 51 10.98 3.82 -0.22
C MET A 51 9.84 2.87 0.18
N SER A 52 8.64 3.42 0.34
CA SER A 52 7.44 2.61 0.61
C SER A 52 7.06 1.76 -0.62
N ALA A 53 6.30 0.69 -0.42
CA ALA A 53 5.85 -0.15 -1.52
C ALA A 53 4.91 0.63 -2.47
N GLY A 54 4.06 1.49 -1.91
CA GLY A 54 3.21 2.39 -2.69
C GLY A 54 4.00 3.40 -3.52
N ALA A 55 5.09 3.97 -2.98
CA ALA A 55 5.99 4.83 -3.76
C ALA A 55 6.61 4.06 -4.94
N GLY A 56 7.10 2.84 -4.69
CA GLY A 56 7.59 1.96 -5.74
C GLY A 56 6.54 1.63 -6.81
N GLN A 57 5.28 1.43 -6.40
CA GLN A 57 4.17 1.20 -7.33
C GLN A 57 3.79 2.45 -8.14
N ILE A 58 3.84 3.64 -7.54
CA ILE A 58 3.58 4.92 -8.22
C ILE A 58 4.65 5.16 -9.28
N LEU A 59 5.93 4.96 -8.96
CA LEU A 59 7.02 5.11 -9.90
C LEU A 59 6.87 4.16 -11.10
N LEU A 60 6.52 2.90 -10.82
CA LEU A 60 6.31 1.90 -11.86
C LEU A 60 5.14 2.23 -12.77
N LYS A 61 3.97 2.52 -12.21
CA LYS A 61 2.72 2.68 -12.98
C LYS A 61 2.56 4.07 -13.58
N GLY A 62 2.81 5.10 -12.78
CA GLY A 62 2.61 6.49 -13.18
C GLY A 62 3.83 7.05 -13.91
N GLY A 63 5.04 6.67 -13.47
CA GLY A 63 6.28 7.17 -14.05
C GLY A 63 6.87 6.28 -15.15
N ALA A 64 6.37 5.05 -15.33
CA ALA A 64 7.02 4.02 -16.16
C ALA A 64 8.49 3.76 -15.76
N LEU A 65 8.83 4.01 -14.48
CA LEU A 65 10.18 3.86 -13.94
C LEU A 65 10.30 2.54 -13.19
N LYS A 66 11.38 1.81 -13.47
CA LYS A 66 11.70 0.57 -12.76
C LYS A 66 13.10 0.62 -12.17
N PRO A 67 13.35 -0.04 -11.03
CA PRO A 67 14.69 -0.19 -10.48
C PRO A 67 15.64 -0.86 -11.48
N ALA A 68 16.85 -0.32 -11.60
CA ALA A 68 17.90 -0.92 -12.44
C ALA A 68 18.62 -2.08 -11.73
N GLN A 69 18.62 -2.07 -10.40
CA GLN A 69 19.26 -3.09 -9.57
C GLN A 69 18.23 -4.03 -8.95
N ALA A 70 18.71 -5.13 -8.38
CA ALA A 70 17.86 -6.07 -7.67
C ALA A 70 17.25 -5.41 -6.43
N VAL A 71 15.99 -5.72 -6.14
CA VAL A 71 15.24 -5.11 -5.02
C VAL A 71 15.00 -6.09 -3.89
N VAL A 72 14.97 -5.58 -2.67
CA VAL A 72 14.44 -6.29 -1.50
C VAL A 72 13.09 -5.67 -1.13
N LEU A 73 12.08 -6.51 -0.99
CA LEU A 73 10.76 -6.11 -0.51
C LEU A 73 10.61 -6.59 0.93
N ALA A 74 10.35 -5.70 1.88
CA ALA A 74 10.22 -6.06 3.30
C ALA A 74 8.98 -5.40 3.91
N GLY A 75 8.16 -6.19 4.60
CA GLY A 75 6.93 -5.72 5.22
C GLY A 75 5.86 -6.80 5.30
N CYS A 76 4.61 -6.41 5.37
CA CYS A 76 3.49 -7.34 5.46
C CYS A 76 2.28 -6.87 4.64
N GLY A 77 1.33 -7.78 4.45
CA GLY A 77 0.08 -7.50 3.76
C GLY A 77 0.15 -7.63 2.23
N PRO A 78 -1.02 -7.52 1.56
CA PRO A 78 -1.17 -7.91 0.16
C PRO A 78 -0.47 -6.98 -0.83
N LEU A 79 -0.24 -5.71 -0.47
CA LEU A 79 0.42 -4.74 -1.35
C LEU A 79 1.86 -5.16 -1.68
N LEU A 80 2.56 -5.79 -0.72
CA LEU A 80 3.93 -6.25 -0.92
C LEU A 80 4.01 -7.31 -2.04
N TYR A 81 3.10 -8.28 -2.01
CA TYR A 81 2.99 -9.33 -3.03
C TYR A 81 2.53 -8.78 -4.39
N LEU A 82 1.63 -7.79 -4.38
CA LEU A 82 1.20 -7.11 -5.61
C LEU A 82 2.37 -6.41 -6.30
N LEU A 83 3.16 -5.65 -5.54
CA LEU A 83 4.34 -4.96 -6.08
C LEU A 83 5.39 -5.96 -6.57
N ALA A 84 5.64 -7.03 -5.81
CA ALA A 84 6.54 -8.10 -6.22
C ALA A 84 6.17 -8.66 -7.60
N TRP A 85 4.90 -9.02 -7.78
CA TRP A 85 4.41 -9.51 -9.07
C TRP A 85 4.57 -8.46 -10.18
N GLN A 86 4.22 -7.20 -9.93
CA GLN A 86 4.39 -6.12 -10.92
C GLN A 86 5.86 -5.90 -11.32
N TYR A 87 6.77 -5.99 -10.37
CA TYR A 87 8.21 -5.92 -10.61
C TYR A 87 8.73 -7.09 -11.42
N LEU A 88 8.29 -8.32 -11.14
CA LEU A 88 8.62 -9.49 -11.96
C LEU A 88 8.13 -9.31 -13.40
N GLN A 89 6.88 -8.86 -13.59
CA GLN A 89 6.34 -8.58 -14.93
C GLN A 89 7.09 -7.45 -15.67
N ALA A 90 7.66 -6.49 -14.94
CA ALA A 90 8.51 -5.44 -15.50
C ALA A 90 9.98 -5.87 -15.72
N GLY A 91 10.31 -7.13 -15.44
CA GLY A 91 11.67 -7.68 -15.57
C GLY A 91 12.64 -7.18 -14.49
N VAL A 92 12.14 -6.74 -13.34
CA VAL A 92 12.96 -6.35 -12.18
C VAL A 92 13.33 -7.60 -11.39
N ARG A 93 14.61 -7.74 -11.06
CA ARG A 93 15.08 -8.83 -10.20
C ARG A 93 14.69 -8.57 -8.75
N ILE A 94 14.02 -9.53 -8.12
CA ILE A 94 13.77 -9.51 -6.67
C ILE A 94 14.86 -10.34 -5.99
N ALA A 95 15.68 -9.69 -5.16
CA ALA A 95 16.71 -10.35 -4.36
C ALA A 95 16.11 -11.09 -3.15
N ALA A 96 15.11 -10.49 -2.50
CA ALA A 96 14.39 -11.11 -1.39
C ALA A 96 13.00 -10.49 -1.19
N LEU A 97 12.07 -11.31 -0.68
CA LEU A 97 10.79 -10.87 -0.12
C LEU A 97 10.75 -11.29 1.35
N LEU A 98 10.80 -10.32 2.25
CA LEU A 98 10.82 -10.49 3.70
C LEU A 98 9.43 -10.19 4.26
N ASP A 99 8.62 -11.23 4.42
CA ASP A 99 7.30 -11.12 5.04
C ASP A 99 7.45 -11.04 6.57
N THR A 100 7.05 -9.91 7.15
CA THR A 100 7.11 -9.65 8.59
C THR A 100 5.83 -10.04 9.33
N THR A 101 4.87 -10.68 8.66
CA THR A 101 3.63 -11.17 9.27
C THR A 101 3.94 -12.22 10.35
N PRO A 102 3.48 -12.03 11.61
CA PRO A 102 3.68 -13.03 12.65
C PRO A 102 3.11 -14.39 12.26
N ARG A 103 3.87 -15.47 12.46
CA ARG A 103 3.45 -16.85 12.15
C ARG A 103 2.14 -17.25 12.83
N ALA A 104 1.85 -16.67 14.00
CA ALA A 104 0.60 -16.87 14.72
C ALA A 104 -0.63 -16.43 13.89
N ASN A 105 -0.51 -15.39 13.07
CA ASN A 105 -1.61 -14.90 12.25
C ASN A 105 -1.98 -15.91 11.16
N TYR A 106 -0.98 -16.55 10.54
CA TYR A 106 -1.21 -17.63 9.58
C TYR A 106 -1.90 -18.83 10.22
N ARG A 107 -1.50 -19.20 11.44
CA ARG A 107 -2.16 -20.27 12.21
C ARG A 107 -3.61 -19.92 12.55
N ALA A 108 -3.86 -18.69 12.98
CA ALA A 108 -5.21 -18.22 13.28
C ALA A 108 -6.09 -18.15 12.03
N ALA A 109 -5.52 -17.89 10.85
CA ALA A 109 -6.24 -17.85 9.58
C ALA A 109 -6.46 -19.24 8.95
N ALA A 110 -5.74 -20.28 9.37
CA ALA A 110 -5.82 -21.62 8.78
C ALA A 110 -7.25 -22.21 8.69
N PRO A 111 -8.16 -22.01 9.68
CA PRO A 111 -9.54 -22.48 9.58
C PRO A 111 -10.35 -21.85 8.42
N LEU A 112 -9.89 -20.74 7.84
CA LEU A 112 -10.54 -20.08 6.70
C LEU A 112 -10.15 -20.68 5.35
N LEU A 113 -9.12 -21.55 5.30
CA LEU A 113 -8.62 -22.17 4.07
C LEU A 113 -9.68 -22.94 3.27
N PRO A 114 -10.60 -23.72 3.88
CA PRO A 114 -11.65 -24.40 3.12
C PRO A 114 -12.56 -23.40 2.36
N GLY A 115 -12.80 -22.22 2.93
CA GLY A 115 -13.57 -21.16 2.27
C GLY A 115 -12.88 -20.64 1.00
N ALA A 116 -11.55 -20.67 0.94
CA ALA A 116 -10.81 -20.30 -0.26
C ALA A 116 -10.99 -21.30 -1.41
N LEU A 117 -11.26 -22.58 -1.13
CA LEU A 117 -11.54 -23.59 -2.15
C LEU A 117 -12.83 -23.30 -2.93
N GLY A 118 -13.78 -22.58 -2.31
CA GLY A 118 -14.98 -22.07 -2.98
C GLY A 118 -14.72 -20.92 -3.96
N LEU A 119 -13.47 -20.44 -4.07
CA LEU A 119 -13.06 -19.33 -4.91
C LEU A 119 -11.99 -19.74 -5.94
N PRO A 120 -12.27 -20.73 -6.84
CA PRO A 120 -11.28 -21.31 -7.73
C PRO A 120 -10.66 -20.29 -8.69
N GLY A 121 -11.41 -19.25 -9.09
CA GLY A 121 -10.89 -18.17 -9.93
C GLY A 121 -9.76 -17.38 -9.26
N TYR A 122 -9.88 -17.09 -7.96
CA TYR A 122 -8.83 -16.39 -7.21
C TYR A 122 -7.62 -17.29 -6.94
N LEU A 123 -7.85 -18.58 -6.64
CA LEU A 123 -6.77 -19.55 -6.47
C LEU A 123 -5.95 -19.70 -7.76
N ARG A 124 -6.63 -19.86 -8.90
CA ARG A 124 -5.97 -19.94 -10.21
C ARG A 124 -5.18 -18.66 -10.50
N LYS A 125 -5.76 -17.49 -10.24
CA LYS A 125 -5.06 -16.21 -10.40
C LYS A 125 -3.80 -16.14 -9.52
N GLY A 126 -3.90 -16.55 -8.26
CA GLY A 126 -2.74 -16.63 -7.35
C GLY A 126 -1.64 -17.54 -7.90
N LEU A 127 -2.00 -18.75 -8.37
CA LEU A 127 -1.04 -19.68 -8.97
C LEU A 127 -0.37 -19.12 -10.23
N THR A 128 -1.09 -18.36 -11.06
CA THR A 128 -0.49 -17.69 -12.22
C THR A 128 0.48 -16.57 -11.84
N MET A 129 0.33 -15.98 -10.65
CA MET A 129 1.23 -14.92 -10.16
C MET A 129 2.52 -15.48 -9.54
N LEU A 130 2.59 -16.80 -9.28
CA LEU A 130 3.76 -17.48 -8.73
C LEU A 130 4.73 -17.98 -9.82
N ARG A 131 4.40 -17.78 -11.10
CA ARG A 131 5.22 -18.13 -12.26
C ARG A 131 5.76 -16.86 -12.89
#